data_AF-A0A7R9DPY7-F1
#
_entry.id   AF-A0A7R9DPY7-F1
#
_cell.length_a   1.000
_cell.length_b   1.000
_cell.length_c   1.000
_cell.angle_alpha   90.00
_cell.angle_beta   90.00
_cell.angle_gamma   90.00
#
_symmetry.space_group_name_H-M   'P 1'
#
loop_
_entity.id
_entity.type
_entity.pdbx_description
1 polymer ?
#
loop_
_entity_poly.entity_id
_entity_poly.type
_entity_poly.pdbx_seq_one_letter_code
_entity_poly.pdbx_strand_id
1 'polypeptide(L)'
;MSTLIETWDSHHTRDGGGVVGVTRISDGVVDLLKATKIMEEPLGITRIEGKCPGRGSAYTLSERALLTVNTAQLFPTQFPQDFSLLFVARTEPGTGHGALFTVYSDTGDEQLAVSLGDDVTLFYEDSEGRPQTENTLSFGVNISNGE
;
A
#
# COMPACT_ATOMS: atom_id res chain seq x y z
N MET A 1 8.46 13.60 -5.37
CA MET A 1 8.15 12.19 -5.11
C MET A 1 7.17 12.10 -3.93
N SER A 2 6.02 11.47 -4.12
CA SER A 2 4.93 11.34 -3.14
C SER A 2 4.45 9.90 -3.08
N THR A 3 4.28 9.33 -1.89
CA THR A 3 3.59 8.03 -1.73
C THR A 3 2.11 8.30 -1.62
N LEU A 4 1.31 7.65 -2.45
CA LEU A 4 -0.14 7.70 -2.44
C LEU A 4 -0.65 6.25 -2.36
N ILE A 5 -1.47 6.00 -1.35
CA ILE A 5 -2.20 4.74 -1.18
C ILE A 5 -3.56 4.97 -1.86
N GLU A 6 -3.71 4.52 -3.11
CA GLU A 6 -5.02 4.47 -3.79
C GLU A 6 -5.62 3.06 -3.62
N THR A 7 -6.90 2.98 -3.24
CA THR A 7 -7.68 1.73 -3.23
C THR A 7 -8.72 1.77 -4.35
N TRP A 8 -8.89 0.65 -5.07
CA TRP A 8 -9.60 0.60 -6.37
C TRP A 8 -11.10 0.26 -6.30
N ASP A 9 -11.83 0.68 -7.35
CA ASP A 9 -13.26 0.52 -7.68
C ASP A 9 -13.49 -0.69 -8.60
N SER A 10 -14.24 -1.71 -8.15
CA SER A 10 -14.84 -2.69 -9.05
C SER A 10 -16.34 -2.45 -9.14
N HIS A 11 -16.80 -2.03 -10.32
CA HIS A 11 -18.21 -1.91 -10.66
C HIS A 11 -19.06 -3.04 -10.05
N HIS A 12 -20.02 -2.64 -9.20
CA HIS A 12 -21.01 -3.44 -8.49
C HIS A 12 -20.53 -4.21 -7.25
N THR A 13 -20.23 -3.51 -6.15
CA THR A 13 -20.94 -3.66 -4.86
C THR A 13 -20.48 -2.59 -3.86
N ARG A 14 -21.36 -2.20 -2.93
CA ARG A 14 -21.14 -1.15 -1.94
C ARG A 14 -20.11 -1.61 -0.89
N ASP A 15 -19.22 -0.68 -0.54
CA ASP A 15 -18.21 -0.75 0.52
C ASP A 15 -16.96 -1.59 0.21
N GLY A 16 -16.33 -1.31 -0.93
CA GLY A 16 -14.99 -1.83 -1.27
C GLY A 16 -13.92 -1.30 -0.32
N GLY A 17 -13.36 -2.14 0.53
CA GLY A 17 -12.25 -1.72 1.37
C GLY A 17 -11.22 -2.76 1.77
N GLY A 18 -9.97 -2.49 1.34
CA GLY A 18 -8.78 -3.23 1.79
C GLY A 18 -8.46 -2.92 3.25
N VAL A 19 -7.95 -3.92 3.97
CA VAL A 19 -7.49 -3.77 5.35
C VAL A 19 -5.97 -3.70 5.40
N VAL A 20 -5.38 -2.77 6.14
CA VAL A 20 -3.91 -2.74 6.41
C VAL A 20 -3.63 -2.73 7.93
N GLY A 21 -2.67 -3.54 8.38
CA GLY A 21 -2.29 -3.69 9.80
C GLY A 21 -0.98 -3.00 10.21
N VAL A 22 -0.88 -2.57 11.48
CA VAL A 22 0.33 -1.98 12.09
C VAL A 22 1.03 -2.98 13.02
N THR A 23 2.36 -3.09 12.96
CA THR A 23 3.19 -3.76 13.98
C THR A 23 4.32 -2.84 14.46
N ARG A 24 4.88 -3.08 15.66
CA ARG A 24 6.05 -2.33 16.16
C ARG A 24 7.30 -2.77 15.40
N ILE A 25 8.04 -1.82 14.84
CA ILE A 25 9.27 -2.10 14.08
C ILE A 25 10.45 -1.30 14.64
N SER A 26 11.66 -1.87 14.56
CA SER A 26 12.94 -1.36 15.06
C SER A 26 13.50 -0.18 14.26
N ASP A 27 14.59 0.41 14.74
CA ASP A 27 15.33 1.47 14.04
C ASP A 27 15.70 1.06 12.60
N GLY A 28 15.56 2.00 11.66
CA GLY A 28 15.79 1.79 10.23
C GLY A 28 14.55 1.42 9.40
N VAL A 29 13.36 1.33 10.03
CA VAL A 29 12.11 1.05 9.30
C VAL A 29 11.22 2.28 9.18
N VAL A 30 10.66 2.45 7.98
CA VAL A 30 9.64 3.45 7.68
C VAL A 30 8.25 2.82 7.82
N ASP A 31 7.49 3.28 8.82
CA ASP A 31 6.09 2.88 9.02
C ASP A 31 5.17 3.84 8.24
N LEU A 32 4.67 3.37 7.09
CA LEU A 32 3.81 4.16 6.21
C LEU A 32 2.44 4.48 6.82
N LEU A 33 1.90 3.62 7.69
CA LEU A 33 0.63 3.88 8.37
C LEU A 33 0.78 5.04 9.37
N LYS A 34 1.88 5.06 10.12
CA LYS A 34 2.20 6.18 11.00
C LYS A 34 2.49 7.46 10.20
N ALA A 35 3.26 7.36 9.13
CA ALA A 35 3.65 8.48 8.28
C ALA A 35 2.45 9.19 7.63
N THR A 36 1.47 8.43 7.17
CA THR A 36 0.22 8.94 6.58
C THR A 36 -0.80 9.39 7.61
N LYS A 37 -0.50 9.22 8.91
CA LYS A 37 -1.39 9.56 10.03
C LYS A 37 -2.76 8.87 9.94
N ILE A 38 -2.79 7.65 9.40
CA ILE A 38 -4.04 6.86 9.29
C ILE A 38 -4.78 6.72 10.63
N MET A 39 -4.06 6.82 11.74
CA MET A 39 -4.60 6.74 13.08
C MET A 39 -5.59 7.84 13.44
N GLU A 40 -5.54 8.97 12.73
CA GLU A 40 -6.47 10.10 12.86
C GLU A 40 -7.82 9.81 12.17
N GLU A 41 -7.95 8.66 11.49
CA GLU A 41 -9.16 8.23 10.77
C GLU A 41 -9.68 9.31 9.81
N PRO A 42 -8.84 9.79 8.87
CA PRO A 42 -9.28 10.76 7.86
C PRO A 42 -10.39 10.17 6.99
N LEU A 43 -11.02 11.01 6.16
CA LEU A 43 -12.14 10.60 5.31
C LEU A 43 -11.84 9.28 4.58
N GLY A 44 -12.76 8.33 4.70
CA GLY A 44 -12.65 7.03 4.06
C GLY A 44 -11.80 6.01 4.80
N ILE A 45 -11.26 6.34 5.98
CA ILE A 45 -10.56 5.40 6.87
C ILE A 45 -11.48 5.02 8.03
N THR A 46 -11.52 3.74 8.39
CA THR A 46 -12.18 3.27 9.61
C THR A 46 -11.27 2.29 10.34
N ARG A 47 -10.99 2.57 11.61
CA ARG A 47 -10.20 1.66 12.46
C ARG A 47 -11.04 0.44 12.85
N ILE A 48 -10.43 -0.74 12.71
CA ILE A 48 -10.98 -2.03 13.13
C ILE A 48 -9.96 -2.80 13.98
N GLU A 49 -10.41 -3.90 14.59
CA GLU A 49 -9.50 -4.82 15.28
C GLU A 49 -8.58 -5.54 14.28
N GLY A 50 -7.28 -5.61 14.59
CA GLY A 50 -6.31 -6.30 13.77
C GLY A 50 -6.40 -7.83 13.88
N LYS A 51 -5.60 -8.53 13.07
CA LYS A 51 -5.53 -10.01 13.07
C LYS A 51 -5.17 -10.62 14.43
N CYS A 52 -4.46 -9.88 15.28
CA CYS A 52 -4.10 -10.28 16.65
C CYS A 52 -4.97 -9.51 17.67
N PRO A 53 -5.98 -10.17 18.28
CA PRO A 53 -6.90 -9.50 19.20
C PRO A 53 -6.17 -8.80 20.35
N GLY A 54 -6.58 -7.56 20.65
CA GLY A 54 -6.00 -6.73 21.70
C GLY A 54 -4.52 -6.31 21.51
N ARG A 55 -3.88 -6.61 20.37
CA ARG A 55 -2.46 -6.33 20.11
C ARG A 55 -2.17 -5.50 18.87
N GLY A 56 -3.17 -5.18 18.06
CA GLY A 56 -3.00 -4.34 16.87
C GLY A 56 -4.31 -3.74 16.38
N SER A 57 -4.19 -2.61 15.69
CA SER A 57 -5.28 -2.05 14.89
C SER A 57 -5.05 -2.39 13.42
N ALA A 58 -6.18 -2.56 12.74
CA ALA A 58 -6.26 -2.60 11.29
C ALA A 58 -7.13 -1.42 10.84
N TYR A 59 -7.09 -1.07 9.56
CA TYR A 59 -7.89 -0.01 9.00
C TYR A 59 -8.53 -0.47 7.70
N THR A 60 -9.85 -0.30 7.56
CA THR A 60 -10.55 -0.44 6.28
C THR A 60 -10.51 0.89 5.54
N LEU A 61 -10.19 0.83 4.25
CA LEU A 61 -10.07 1.99 3.37
C LEU A 61 -11.22 1.96 2.37
N SER A 62 -12.06 3.00 2.30
CA SER A 62 -13.05 3.15 1.23
C SER A 62 -12.45 3.83 -0.01
N GLU A 63 -13.19 3.87 -1.12
CA GLU A 63 -12.86 4.65 -2.33
C GLU A 63 -12.57 6.15 -2.09
N ARG A 64 -12.99 6.71 -0.95
CA ARG A 64 -12.74 8.12 -0.59
C ARG A 64 -11.47 8.31 0.23
N ALA A 65 -10.78 7.22 0.58
CA ALA A 65 -9.54 7.27 1.34
C ALA A 65 -8.45 7.93 0.52
N LEU A 66 -7.82 8.96 1.08
CA LEU A 66 -6.64 9.59 0.49
C LEU A 66 -5.55 9.72 1.57
N LEU A 67 -4.58 8.81 1.51
CA LEU A 67 -3.43 8.80 2.40
C LEU A 67 -2.19 9.09 1.59
N THR A 68 -1.57 10.26 1.85
CA THR A 68 -0.37 10.68 1.16
C THR A 68 0.71 11.11 2.13
N VAL A 69 1.96 10.88 1.73
CA VAL A 69 3.13 11.39 2.43
C VAL A 69 4.23 11.68 1.43
N ASN A 70 4.94 12.79 1.65
CA ASN A 70 6.05 13.19 0.80
C ASN A 70 7.24 12.25 1.07
N THR A 71 7.74 11.57 0.04
CA THR A 71 8.84 10.60 0.23
C THR A 71 10.13 11.26 0.71
N ALA A 72 10.36 12.55 0.43
CA ALA A 72 11.50 13.29 0.94
C ALA A 72 11.43 13.49 2.47
N GLN A 73 10.23 13.42 3.08
CA GLN A 73 10.11 13.40 4.55
C GLN A 73 10.48 12.04 5.14
N LEU A 74 10.25 10.96 4.38
CA LEU A 74 10.56 9.59 4.80
C LEU A 74 12.03 9.22 4.54
N PHE A 75 12.57 9.75 3.45
CA PHE A 75 13.91 9.46 2.93
C PHE A 75 14.63 10.78 2.64
N PRO A 76 15.10 11.51 3.67
CA PRO A 76 15.64 12.87 3.52
C PRO A 76 16.93 12.95 2.71
N THR A 77 17.66 11.84 2.58
CA THR A 77 18.89 11.76 1.78
C THR A 77 18.63 11.16 0.41
N GLN A 78 18.06 9.95 0.37
CA GLN A 78 17.84 9.16 -0.84
C GLN A 78 16.88 8.01 -0.54
N PHE A 79 16.04 7.64 -1.52
CA PHE A 79 15.28 6.39 -1.48
C PHE A 79 16.24 5.18 -1.60
N PRO A 80 16.15 4.18 -0.72
CA PRO A 80 17.13 3.09 -0.67
C PRO A 80 17.12 2.25 -1.95
N GLN A 81 18.31 1.90 -2.44
CA GLN A 81 18.46 0.98 -3.57
C GLN A 81 18.06 -0.45 -3.18
N ASP A 82 18.49 -0.91 -1.99
CA ASP A 82 18.15 -2.21 -1.44
C ASP A 82 17.21 -2.02 -0.26
N PHE A 83 16.03 -2.66 -0.30
CA PHE A 83 15.02 -2.56 0.75
C PHE A 83 14.22 -3.85 0.88
N SER A 84 13.37 -3.89 1.91
CA SER A 84 12.38 -4.95 2.09
C SER A 84 11.04 -4.32 2.42
N LEU A 85 9.97 -4.87 1.85
CA LEU A 85 8.60 -4.46 2.13
C LEU A 85 7.96 -5.51 3.05
N LEU A 86 7.32 -5.03 4.11
CA LEU A 86 6.51 -5.85 5.00
C LEU A 86 5.13 -5.22 5.13
N PHE A 87 4.11 -5.99 4.83
CA PHE A 87 2.73 -5.58 5.00
C PHE A 87 1.87 -6.74 5.51
N VAL A 88 0.79 -6.40 6.20
CA VAL A 88 -0.28 -7.33 6.55
C VAL A 88 -1.55 -6.71 6.01
N ALA A 89 -2.16 -7.37 5.04
CA ALA A 89 -3.36 -6.89 4.39
C ALA A 89 -4.39 -8.00 4.21
N ARG A 90 -5.65 -7.59 4.12
CA ARG A 90 -6.78 -8.44 3.72
C ARG A 90 -7.49 -7.75 2.57
N THR A 91 -7.63 -8.45 1.46
CA THR A 91 -8.44 -8.00 0.32
C THR A 91 -9.85 -8.56 0.42
N GLU A 92 -10.76 -8.07 -0.40
CA GLU A 92 -12.09 -8.66 -0.49
C GLU A 92 -12.05 -9.98 -1.26
N PRO A 93 -12.99 -10.90 -1.01
CA PRO A 93 -13.12 -12.11 -1.81
C PRO A 93 -13.33 -11.77 -3.29
N GLY A 94 -12.51 -12.35 -4.18
CA GLY A 94 -12.60 -12.14 -5.62
C GLY A 94 -12.00 -10.83 -6.13
N THR A 95 -11.28 -10.07 -5.30
CA THR A 95 -10.44 -8.96 -5.80
C THR A 95 -9.48 -9.47 -6.88
N GLY A 96 -9.58 -8.92 -8.09
CA GLY A 96 -8.67 -9.25 -9.20
C GLY A 96 -7.30 -8.64 -8.98
N HIS A 97 -7.19 -7.31 -9.04
CA HIS A 97 -5.93 -6.61 -8.84
C HIS A 97 -6.19 -5.22 -8.26
N GLY A 98 -5.60 -4.90 -7.10
CA GLY A 98 -5.75 -3.60 -6.45
C GLY A 98 -4.46 -3.14 -5.79
N ALA A 99 -4.07 -1.88 -6.01
CA ALA A 99 -2.89 -1.30 -5.40
C ALA A 99 -3.03 -1.27 -3.86
N LEU A 100 -2.01 -1.74 -3.16
CA LEU A 100 -1.84 -1.57 -1.72
C LEU A 100 -1.19 -0.21 -1.42
N PHE A 101 -0.17 0.17 -2.18
CA PHE A 101 0.42 1.50 -2.15
C PHE A 101 1.19 1.77 -3.43
N THR A 102 1.31 3.05 -3.77
CA THR A 102 2.08 3.52 -4.92
C THR A 102 2.98 4.69 -4.53
N VAL A 103 4.17 4.73 -5.13
CA VAL A 103 5.12 5.84 -5.04
C VAL A 103 5.20 6.50 -6.41
N TYR A 104 4.97 7.80 -6.42
CA TYR A 104 5.03 8.63 -7.61
C TYR A 104 6.27 9.53 -7.59
N SER A 105 6.76 9.88 -8.78
CA SER A 105 7.74 10.94 -9.00
C SER A 105 7.18 12.32 -8.58
N ASP A 106 7.96 13.39 -8.73
CA ASP A 106 7.45 14.76 -8.62
C ASP A 106 6.62 15.21 -9.83
N THR A 107 6.78 14.55 -10.99
CA THR A 107 5.98 14.74 -12.21
C THR A 107 4.69 13.91 -12.23
N GLY A 108 4.52 12.98 -11.29
CA GLY A 108 3.33 12.13 -11.17
C GLY A 108 3.43 10.77 -11.85
N ASP A 109 4.61 10.39 -12.31
CA ASP A 109 4.86 9.08 -12.91
C ASP A 109 5.00 8.02 -11.81
N GLU A 110 4.44 6.83 -12.02
CA GLU A 110 4.57 5.71 -11.09
C GLU A 110 6.04 5.22 -11.06
N GLN A 111 6.59 5.00 -9.87
CA GLN A 111 7.97 4.56 -9.66
C GLN A 111 8.06 3.27 -8.86
N LEU A 112 7.07 2.99 -8.02
CA LEU A 112 6.99 1.76 -7.24
C LEU A 112 5.53 1.50 -6.88
N ALA A 113 4.99 0.32 -7.14
CA ALA A 113 3.68 -0.06 -6.66
C ALA A 113 3.66 -1.51 -6.20
N VAL A 114 2.94 -1.77 -5.11
CA VAL A 114 2.58 -3.14 -4.72
C VAL A 114 1.10 -3.29 -4.93
N SER A 115 0.68 -4.32 -5.68
CA SER A 115 -0.73 -4.65 -5.86
C SER A 115 -1.04 -6.06 -5.38
N LEU A 116 -2.26 -6.23 -4.88
CA LEU A 116 -2.78 -7.43 -4.24
C LEU A 116 -4.09 -7.88 -4.90
N GLY A 117 -4.33 -9.19 -4.96
CA GLY A 117 -5.58 -9.75 -5.47
C GLY A 117 -5.42 -11.22 -5.86
N ASP A 118 -5.75 -11.55 -7.10
CA ASP A 118 -5.51 -12.87 -7.69
C ASP A 118 -4.02 -13.15 -7.97
N ASP A 119 -3.20 -12.11 -7.91
CA ASP A 119 -1.75 -12.15 -7.84
C ASP A 119 -1.22 -11.07 -6.87
N VAL A 120 -0.02 -11.27 -6.35
CA VAL A 120 0.78 -10.22 -5.73
C VAL A 120 1.77 -9.75 -6.78
N THR A 121 1.82 -8.44 -7.00
CA THR A 121 2.75 -7.85 -7.98
C THR A 121 3.54 -6.69 -7.39
N LEU A 122 4.76 -6.53 -7.87
CA LEU A 122 5.62 -5.39 -7.58
C LEU A 122 6.00 -4.71 -8.90
N PHE A 123 5.48 -3.52 -9.12
CA PHE A 123 5.96 -2.62 -10.17
C PHE A 123 7.11 -1.78 -9.62
N TYR A 124 8.16 -1.55 -10.42
CA TYR A 124 9.25 -0.64 -10.08
C TYR A 124 9.91 0.01 -11.30
N GLU A 125 10.20 1.29 -11.18
CA GLU A 125 11.02 2.07 -12.12
C GLU A 125 11.91 3.05 -11.36
N ASP A 126 13.12 3.28 -11.86
CA ASP A 126 13.98 4.37 -11.40
C ASP A 126 13.59 5.71 -12.04
N SER A 127 14.25 6.79 -11.62
CA SER A 127 13.99 8.14 -12.14
C SER A 127 14.33 8.32 -13.63
N GLU A 128 15.02 7.36 -14.24
CA GLU A 128 15.31 7.31 -15.67
C GLU A 128 14.33 6.39 -16.43
N GLY A 129 13.32 5.83 -15.75
CA GLY A 129 12.35 4.90 -16.33
C GLY A 129 12.91 3.50 -16.57
N ARG A 130 13.88 3.05 -15.76
CA ARG A 130 14.44 1.70 -15.86
C ARG A 130 13.90 0.77 -14.77
N PRO A 131 13.68 -0.52 -15.09
CA PRO A 131 13.89 -1.15 -16.40
C PRO A 131 12.79 -0.79 -17.40
N GLN A 132 13.13 -0.66 -18.69
CA GLN A 132 12.15 -0.31 -19.74
C GLN A 132 11.16 -1.44 -20.07
N THR A 133 11.48 -2.67 -19.66
CA THR A 133 10.69 -3.89 -19.87
C THR A 133 10.81 -4.74 -18.63
N GLU A 134 9.80 -5.57 -18.35
CA GLU A 134 9.79 -6.45 -17.16
C GLU A 134 9.90 -5.66 -15.83
N ASN A 135 9.36 -4.43 -15.81
CA ASN A 135 9.25 -3.57 -14.63
C ASN A 135 8.19 -4.04 -13.63
N THR A 136 7.45 -5.12 -13.94
CA THR A 136 6.47 -5.74 -13.06
C THR A 136 6.88 -7.17 -12.73
N LEU A 137 7.04 -7.45 -11.44
CA LEU A 137 7.29 -8.79 -10.93
C LEU A 137 5.97 -9.41 -10.44
N SER A 138 5.64 -10.58 -10.96
CA SER A 138 4.54 -11.42 -10.47
C SER A 138 5.07 -12.44 -9.46
N PHE A 139 4.38 -12.60 -8.34
CA PHE A 139 4.70 -13.63 -7.34
C PHE A 139 3.86 -14.90 -7.52
N GLY A 140 2.81 -14.87 -8.35
CA GLY A 140 1.97 -16.01 -8.69
C GLY A 140 1.10 -16.50 -7.53
N VAL A 141 0.73 -15.61 -6.60
CA VAL A 141 -0.01 -15.97 -5.38
C VAL A 141 -1.34 -15.22 -5.33
N ASN A 142 -2.42 -15.98 -5.29
CA ASN A 142 -3.76 -15.46 -5.05
C ASN A 142 -4.00 -15.28 -3.55
N ILE A 143 -4.30 -14.05 -3.14
CA ILE A 143 -4.67 -13.67 -1.77
C ILE A 143 -6.09 -13.08 -1.69
N SER A 144 -6.88 -13.17 -2.75
CA SER A 144 -8.25 -12.64 -2.84
C SER A 144 -9.33 -13.57 -2.28
N ASN A 145 -9.06 -14.16 -1.12
CA ASN A 145 -9.98 -15.07 -0.43
C ASN A 145 -10.70 -14.44 0.79
N GLY A 146 -10.33 -13.22 1.18
CA GLY A 146 -10.93 -12.53 2.33
C GLY A 146 -10.31 -12.83 3.69
N GLU A 147 -9.10 -13.42 3.77
CA GLU A 147 -8.42 -13.80 5.02
C GLU A 147 -7.13 -13.03 5.36
#